data_AF-A0A2M8NYK8-F1
#
_entry.id   AF-A0A2M8NYK8-F1
#
_cell.length_a   1.000
_cell.length_b   1.000
_cell.length_c   1.000
_cell.angle_alpha   90.00
_cell.angle_beta   90.00
_cell.angle_gamma   90.00
#
_symmetry.space_group_name_H-M   'P 1'
#
loop_
_entity.id
_entity.type
_entity.pdbx_description
1 polymer ?
#
loop_
_entity_poly.entity_id
_entity_poly.type
_entity_poly.pdbx_seq_one_letter_code
_entity_poly.pdbx_strand_id
1 'polypeptide(L)'
;MDTPTPSSEKREAGVPLWMPLVGMAVALCFAVVVGARVFPTLGALLFPPQPPLPTVSEVRLLQTEAKGLGKDEWLYGTDLNACEVMRYYQDILGDCKYDPSVDCNVGTGVGVGVSRGVPIPVGLCMGKQVIGAYSVTWAVQVATNYVENGQTRLRITREVSN
;
A
#
# COMPACT_ATOMS: atom_id res chain seq x y z
N MET A 1 -19.53 -73.59 -51.12
CA MET A 1 -20.24 -73.16 -49.90
C MET A 1 -19.29 -72.23 -49.18
N ASP A 2 -19.24 -70.99 -49.65
CA ASP A 2 -18.25 -70.00 -49.22
C ASP A 2 -18.76 -69.27 -47.99
N THR A 3 -18.00 -69.35 -46.91
CA THR A 3 -18.30 -68.66 -45.65
C THR A 3 -17.68 -67.26 -45.73
N PRO A 4 -18.45 -66.17 -45.54
CA PRO A 4 -17.89 -64.83 -45.61
C PRO A 4 -17.13 -64.52 -44.32
N THR A 5 -15.87 -64.14 -44.46
CA THR A 5 -15.01 -63.66 -43.37
C THR A 5 -15.50 -62.29 -42.89
N PRO A 6 -15.68 -62.07 -41.58
CA PRO A 6 -16.08 -60.77 -41.06
C PRO A 6 -14.91 -59.78 -41.20
N SER A 7 -15.13 -58.72 -41.96
CA SER A 7 -14.27 -57.56 -42.07
C SER A 7 -14.15 -56.85 -40.71
N SER A 8 -12.95 -56.88 -40.13
CA SER A 8 -12.60 -56.15 -38.91
C SER A 8 -12.59 -54.65 -39.17
N GLU A 9 -13.72 -53.99 -38.87
CA GLU A 9 -13.85 -52.54 -38.87
C GLU A 9 -12.96 -51.94 -37.75
N LYS A 10 -11.87 -51.26 -38.16
CA LYS A 10 -11.03 -50.47 -37.25
C LYS A 10 -11.88 -49.32 -36.71
N ARG A 11 -12.40 -49.48 -35.48
CA ARG A 11 -12.95 -48.37 -34.71
C ARG A 11 -11.81 -47.40 -34.39
N GLU A 12 -11.72 -46.31 -35.14
CA GLU A 12 -10.91 -45.16 -34.74
C GLU A 12 -11.42 -44.70 -33.37
N ALA A 13 -10.58 -44.84 -32.36
CA ALA A 13 -10.86 -44.39 -31.01
C ALA A 13 -10.91 -42.85 -31.02
N GLY A 14 -12.08 -42.30 -31.32
CA GLY A 14 -12.31 -40.86 -31.33
C GLY A 14 -12.08 -40.29 -29.93
N VAL A 15 -11.23 -39.25 -29.84
CA VAL A 15 -11.03 -38.52 -28.59
C VAL A 15 -12.39 -38.06 -28.09
N PRO A 16 -12.79 -38.44 -26.88
CA PRO A 16 -14.13 -38.17 -26.43
C PRO A 16 -14.31 -36.66 -26.19
N LEU A 17 -15.43 -36.11 -26.67
CA LEU A 17 -15.70 -34.66 -26.74
C LEU A 17 -15.52 -33.89 -25.42
N TRP A 18 -15.56 -34.57 -24.28
CA TRP A 18 -15.37 -33.96 -22.96
C TRP A 18 -13.90 -33.63 -22.65
N MET A 19 -12.92 -34.32 -23.25
CA MET A 19 -11.50 -34.05 -23.04
C MET A 19 -11.07 -32.62 -23.40
N PRO A 20 -11.38 -32.09 -24.61
CA PRO A 20 -11.01 -30.71 -24.95
C PRO A 20 -11.74 -29.69 -24.06
N LEU A 21 -12.96 -30.00 -23.61
CA LEU A 21 -13.75 -29.11 -22.76
C LEU A 21 -13.15 -28.99 -21.35
N VAL A 22 -12.68 -30.11 -20.79
CA VAL A 22 -11.91 -30.12 -19.52
C VAL A 22 -10.58 -29.40 -19.69
N GLY A 23 -9.87 -29.63 -20.80
CA GLY A 23 -8.62 -28.93 -21.10
C GLY A 23 -8.79 -27.41 -21.15
N MET A 24 -9.85 -26.94 -21.81
CA MET A 24 -10.19 -25.52 -21.87
C MET A 24 -10.53 -24.95 -20.49
N ALA A 25 -11.33 -25.67 -19.69
CA ALA A 25 -11.68 -25.24 -18.33
C ALA A 25 -10.44 -25.11 -17.45
N VAL A 26 -9.53 -26.09 -17.49
CA VAL A 26 -8.27 -26.07 -16.73
C VAL A 26 -7.37 -24.91 -17.18
N ALA A 27 -7.23 -24.71 -18.50
CA ALA A 27 -6.45 -23.59 -19.03
C ALA A 27 -7.02 -22.23 -18.58
N LEU A 28 -8.34 -22.10 -18.56
CA LEU A 28 -9.01 -20.87 -18.13
C LEU A 28 -8.84 -20.61 -16.63
N CYS A 29 -8.99 -21.64 -15.79
CA CYS A 29 -8.70 -21.54 -14.36
C CYS A 29 -7.24 -21.13 -14.11
N PHE A 30 -6.29 -21.74 -14.83
CA PHE A 30 -4.87 -21.40 -14.72
C PHE A 30 -4.60 -19.94 -15.11
N ALA A 31 -5.18 -19.49 -16.23
CA ALA A 31 -5.05 -18.11 -16.68
C ALA A 31 -5.60 -17.10 -15.64
N VAL A 32 -6.73 -17.41 -15.00
CA VAL A 32 -7.31 -16.56 -13.95
C VAL A 32 -6.39 -16.51 -12.72
N VAL A 33 -5.87 -17.65 -12.28
CA VAL A 33 -4.96 -17.71 -11.11
C VAL A 33 -3.68 -16.92 -11.37
N VAL A 34 -3.07 -17.10 -12.54
CA VAL A 34 -1.86 -16.35 -12.94
C VAL A 34 -2.18 -14.86 -13.06
N GLY A 35 -3.28 -14.52 -13.72
CA GLY A 35 -3.74 -13.13 -13.85
C GLY A 35 -3.91 -12.46 -12.49
N ALA A 36 -4.60 -13.11 -11.54
CA ALA A 36 -4.82 -12.58 -10.20
C ALA A 36 -3.52 -12.30 -9.42
N ARG A 37 -2.42 -12.98 -9.75
CA ARG A 37 -1.10 -12.72 -9.14
C ARG A 37 -0.30 -11.64 -9.87
N VAL A 38 -0.40 -11.61 -11.20
CA VAL A 38 0.43 -10.73 -12.05
C VAL A 38 -0.17 -9.34 -12.20
N PHE A 39 -1.49 -9.21 -12.37
CA PHE A 39 -2.14 -7.92 -12.59
C PHE A 39 -1.96 -6.93 -11.44
N PRO A 40 -2.06 -7.30 -10.14
CA PRO A 40 -1.81 -6.36 -9.04
C PRO A 40 -0.36 -5.84 -9.03
N THR A 41 0.60 -6.71 -9.36
CA THR A 41 2.02 -6.37 -9.38
C THR A 41 2.33 -5.38 -10.52
N LEU A 42 1.82 -5.65 -11.72
CA LEU A 42 1.93 -4.72 -12.86
C LEU A 42 1.21 -3.40 -12.56
N GLY A 43 0.03 -3.46 -11.93
CA GLY A 43 -0.74 -2.29 -11.53
C GLY A 43 0.04 -1.39 -10.56
N ALA A 44 0.68 -1.98 -9.54
CA ALA A 44 1.48 -1.23 -8.58
C ALA A 44 2.77 -0.64 -9.16
N LEU A 45 3.31 -1.25 -10.23
CA LEU A 45 4.48 -0.74 -10.93
C LEU A 45 4.14 0.47 -11.82
N LEU A 46 2.94 0.46 -12.44
CA LEU A 46 2.43 1.59 -13.22
C LEU A 46 1.84 2.71 -12.35
N PHE A 47 1.21 2.35 -11.23
CA PHE A 47 0.56 3.26 -10.30
C PHE A 47 1.07 2.98 -8.89
N PRO A 48 2.23 3.54 -8.51
CA PRO A 48 2.79 3.31 -7.20
C PRO A 48 1.83 3.84 -6.12
N PRO A 49 1.67 3.12 -4.99
CA PRO A 49 0.72 3.51 -3.97
C PRO A 49 1.04 4.92 -3.46
N GLN A 50 0.03 5.78 -3.45
CA GLN A 50 0.13 7.14 -2.94
C GLN A 50 0.25 7.11 -1.41
N PRO A 51 0.93 8.09 -0.81
CA PRO A 51 1.00 8.19 0.63
C PRO A 51 -0.41 8.29 1.25
N PRO A 52 -0.68 7.59 2.37
CA PRO A 52 -1.94 7.78 3.07
C PRO A 52 -1.99 9.20 3.63
N LEU A 53 -2.95 10.01 3.17
CA LEU A 53 -3.15 11.39 3.62
C LEU A 53 -4.47 11.53 4.37
N PRO A 54 -4.55 12.30 5.47
CA PRO A 54 -5.81 12.55 6.15
C PRO A 54 -6.80 13.27 5.23
N THR A 55 -8.00 12.70 5.08
CA THR A 55 -9.05 13.18 4.16
C THR A 55 -9.84 14.39 4.67
N VAL A 56 -9.72 14.69 5.97
CA VAL A 56 -10.58 15.62 6.69
C VAL A 56 -10.17 17.11 6.60
N SER A 57 -9.03 17.42 5.96
CA SER A 57 -8.53 18.80 5.88
C SER A 57 -7.57 19.00 4.70
N GLU A 58 -7.38 20.24 4.27
CA GLU A 58 -6.39 20.63 3.26
C GLU A 58 -4.96 20.31 3.73
N VAL A 59 -4.47 19.12 3.38
CA VAL A 59 -3.05 18.80 3.46
C VAL A 59 -2.36 19.42 2.26
N ARG A 60 -1.38 20.28 2.50
CA ARG A 60 -0.64 20.99 1.44
C ARG A 60 0.72 20.34 1.26
N LEU A 61 1.06 19.97 0.04
CA LEU A 61 2.39 19.49 -0.29
C LEU A 61 3.38 20.66 -0.24
N LEU A 62 4.39 20.54 0.61
CA LEU A 62 5.45 21.55 0.76
C LEU A 62 6.67 21.18 -0.08
N GLN A 63 7.06 19.91 -0.04
CA GLN A 63 8.26 19.43 -0.71
C GLN A 63 8.14 17.94 -1.04
N THR A 64 8.74 17.55 -2.16
CA THR A 64 8.92 16.14 -2.54
C THR A 64 10.38 15.92 -2.87
N GLU A 65 10.99 14.88 -2.29
CA GLU A 65 12.36 14.47 -2.57
C GLU A 65 12.41 12.98 -2.93
N ALA A 66 12.97 12.67 -4.09
CA ALA A 66 13.32 11.30 -4.47
C ALA A 66 14.75 11.03 -3.97
N LYS A 67 14.90 10.21 -2.93
CA LYS A 67 16.22 9.91 -2.32
C LYS A 67 16.99 8.80 -3.04
N GLY A 68 16.44 8.27 -4.13
CA GLY A 68 17.01 7.15 -4.88
C GLY A 68 16.75 5.80 -4.20
N LEU A 69 17.11 4.70 -4.89
CA LEU A 69 17.00 3.32 -4.37
C LEU A 69 15.59 2.89 -3.91
N GLY A 70 14.53 3.44 -4.52
CA GLY A 70 13.15 3.11 -4.13
C GLY A 70 12.69 3.77 -2.83
N LYS A 71 13.41 4.80 -2.38
CA LYS A 71 13.05 5.64 -1.23
C LYS A 71 12.57 7.00 -1.68
N ASP A 72 11.34 7.32 -1.33
CA ASP A 72 10.69 8.60 -1.62
C ASP A 72 10.28 9.28 -0.34
N GLU A 73 10.40 10.61 -0.31
CA GLU A 73 10.00 11.43 0.82
C GLU A 73 9.09 12.57 0.37
N TRP A 74 8.00 12.77 1.11
CA TRP A 74 7.11 13.90 0.94
C TRP A 74 6.98 14.65 2.26
N LEU A 75 7.09 15.97 2.19
CA LEU A 75 6.83 16.87 3.28
C LEU A 75 5.51 17.58 3.03
N TYR A 76 4.59 17.41 3.95
CA TYR A 76 3.28 18.02 3.92
C TYR A 76 3.09 18.95 5.12
N GLY A 77 2.26 19.98 4.93
CA GLY A 77 1.81 20.90 5.96
C GLY A 77 0.28 20.81 6.13
N THR A 78 -0.19 20.95 7.36
CA THR A 78 -1.62 20.95 7.69
C THR A 78 -1.91 21.84 8.90
N ASP A 79 -3.13 22.35 8.97
CA ASP A 79 -3.67 23.08 10.11
C ASP A 79 -4.28 22.14 11.17
N LEU A 80 -4.29 20.81 10.94
CA LEU A 80 -4.75 19.84 11.93
C LEU A 80 -3.86 19.83 13.17
N ASN A 81 -4.49 19.49 14.30
CA ASN A 81 -3.76 19.20 15.53
C ASN A 81 -2.88 17.96 15.33
N ALA A 82 -1.61 18.04 15.72
CA ALA A 82 -0.67 16.95 15.51
C ALA A 82 -1.08 15.63 16.20
N CYS A 83 -1.82 15.68 17.31
CA CYS A 83 -2.35 14.49 17.95
C CYS A 83 -3.50 13.85 17.16
N GLU A 84 -4.32 14.64 16.46
CA GLU A 84 -5.34 14.10 15.54
C GLU A 84 -4.68 13.42 14.34
N VAL A 85 -3.62 14.04 13.81
CA VAL A 85 -2.81 13.45 12.73
C VAL A 85 -2.18 12.13 13.18
N MET A 86 -1.62 12.07 14.38
CA MET A 86 -1.05 10.82 14.93
C MET A 86 -2.12 9.74 15.11
N ARG A 87 -3.32 10.07 15.62
CA ARG A 87 -4.42 9.11 15.75
C ARG A 87 -4.87 8.57 14.38
N TYR A 88 -4.97 9.44 13.38
CA TYR A 88 -5.28 9.03 12.01
C TYR A 88 -4.27 7.99 11.48
N TYR A 89 -2.97 8.24 11.66
CA TYR A 89 -1.95 7.29 11.23
C TYR A 89 -1.87 6.04 12.10
N GLN A 90 -2.25 6.12 13.37
CA GLN A 90 -2.39 4.96 14.24
C GLN A 90 -3.48 4.01 13.74
N ASP A 91 -4.62 4.55 13.29
CA ASP A 91 -5.72 3.74 12.75
C ASP A 91 -5.36 3.08 11.41
N ILE A 92 -4.51 3.71 10.60
CA ILE A 92 -4.12 3.21 9.26
C ILE A 92 -2.90 2.30 9.30
N LEU A 93 -1.85 2.68 10.03
CA LEU A 93 -0.56 2.01 10.01
C LEU A 93 -0.36 1.07 11.21
N GLY A 94 -1.09 1.29 12.30
CA GLY A 94 -1.09 0.44 13.50
C GLY A 94 0.06 0.70 14.48
N ASP A 95 1.30 0.82 14.01
CA ASP A 95 2.47 1.01 14.88
C ASP A 95 2.85 2.49 14.98
N CYS A 96 2.54 3.14 16.10
CA CYS A 96 2.88 4.53 16.37
C CYS A 96 3.62 4.68 17.70
N LYS A 97 4.71 5.45 17.68
CA LYS A 97 5.48 5.86 18.85
C LYS A 97 5.31 7.36 19.04
N TYR A 98 4.71 7.73 20.16
CA TYR A 98 4.56 9.12 20.57
C TYR A 98 5.83 9.60 21.28
N ASP A 99 6.21 10.86 21.06
CA ASP A 99 7.27 11.50 21.82
C ASP A 99 6.80 11.74 23.27
N PRO A 100 7.57 11.35 24.30
CA PRO A 100 7.17 11.52 25.69
C PRO A 100 6.99 12.99 26.10
N SER A 101 7.53 13.93 25.33
CA SER A 101 7.41 15.37 25.55
C SER A 101 6.04 15.93 25.15
N VAL A 102 5.20 15.14 24.48
CA VAL A 102 3.89 15.56 23.97
C VAL A 102 2.79 14.70 24.56
N ASP A 103 1.86 15.32 25.29
CA ASP A 103 0.71 14.61 25.84
C ASP A 103 -0.53 14.77 24.93
N CYS A 104 -0.78 13.74 24.13
CA CYS A 104 -1.95 13.67 23.25
C CYS A 104 -3.25 13.26 23.96
N ASN A 105 -3.24 13.05 25.28
CA ASN A 105 -4.46 12.80 26.06
C ASN A 105 -5.17 14.08 26.50
N VAL A 106 -4.45 15.20 26.61
CA VAL A 106 -5.00 16.46 27.16
C VAL A 106 -5.55 17.41 26.08
N GLY A 107 -5.59 17.00 24.82
CA GLY A 107 -6.17 17.77 23.71
C GLY A 107 -5.37 19.00 23.25
N THR A 108 -4.50 19.55 24.11
CA THR A 108 -3.55 20.59 23.73
C THR A 108 -2.20 19.96 23.44
N GLY A 109 -1.92 19.78 22.15
CA GLY A 109 -0.59 19.39 21.69
C GLY A 109 0.45 20.33 22.27
N VAL A 110 1.42 19.72 22.96
CA VAL A 110 2.65 20.30 23.50
C VAL A 110 2.54 21.06 24.83
N GLY A 111 3.41 20.67 25.78
CA GLY A 111 3.55 21.28 27.10
C GLY A 111 3.86 22.78 27.06
N VAL A 112 3.30 23.50 28.03
CA VAL A 112 3.36 24.96 28.18
C VAL A 112 4.81 25.40 28.42
N GLY A 113 5.47 26.01 27.43
CA GLY A 113 6.83 26.55 27.61
C GLY A 113 7.70 26.67 26.36
N VAL A 114 7.22 26.30 25.17
CA VAL A 114 8.06 26.30 23.96
C VAL A 114 7.86 27.57 23.12
N SER A 115 8.97 28.18 22.72
CA SER A 115 8.97 29.34 21.80
C SER A 115 8.29 28.97 20.47
N ARG A 116 7.38 29.84 20.00
CA ARG A 116 6.72 29.64 18.70
C ARG A 116 7.74 29.53 17.57
N GLY A 117 7.52 28.59 16.66
CA GLY A 117 8.35 28.39 15.47
C GLY A 117 9.52 27.42 15.63
N VAL A 118 9.74 26.88 16.84
CA VAL A 118 10.66 25.75 17.04
C VAL A 118 9.91 24.45 16.74
N PRO A 119 10.32 23.65 15.74
CA PRO A 119 9.67 22.38 15.45
C PRO A 119 9.74 21.42 16.63
N ILE A 120 8.61 20.84 17.02
CA ILE A 120 8.54 19.88 18.13
C ILE A 120 8.08 18.53 17.58
N PRO A 121 8.91 17.48 17.69
CA PRO A 121 8.52 16.15 17.26
C PRO A 121 7.38 15.64 18.13
N VAL A 122 6.33 15.11 17.50
CA VAL A 122 5.15 14.57 18.18
C VAL A 122 5.19 13.05 18.17
N GLY A 123 5.68 12.45 17.09
CA GLY A 123 5.84 11.01 17.02
C GLY A 123 6.19 10.49 15.64
N LEU A 124 6.29 9.17 15.56
CA LEU A 124 6.56 8.39 14.36
C LEU A 124 5.57 7.24 14.26
N CYS A 125 4.88 7.13 13.14
CA CYS A 125 4.05 5.98 12.80
C CYS A 125 4.69 5.20 11.65
N MET A 126 4.63 3.88 11.72
CA MET A 126 5.18 2.97 10.71
C MET A 126 4.16 1.91 10.34
N GLY A 127 4.13 1.53 9.07
CA GLY A 127 3.27 0.45 8.60
C GLY A 127 3.83 -0.20 7.35
N LYS A 128 3.39 -1.44 7.10
CA LYS A 128 3.87 -2.23 5.97
C LYS A 128 2.69 -2.70 5.13
N GLN A 129 2.77 -2.46 3.82
CA GLN A 129 1.79 -2.91 2.84
C GLN A 129 2.44 -3.93 1.90
N VAL A 130 1.83 -5.10 1.74
CA VAL A 130 2.31 -6.16 0.84
C VAL A 130 1.53 -6.10 -0.46
N ILE A 131 2.23 -6.05 -1.58
CA ILE A 131 1.63 -5.99 -2.92
C ILE A 131 2.33 -7.02 -3.83
N GLY A 132 1.68 -8.18 -4.01
CA GLY A 132 2.25 -9.28 -4.79
C GLY A 132 3.54 -9.81 -4.14
N ALA A 133 4.66 -9.69 -4.85
CA ALA A 133 5.99 -10.07 -4.37
C ALA A 133 6.73 -8.94 -3.62
N TYR A 134 6.23 -7.70 -3.67
CA TYR A 134 6.90 -6.55 -3.09
C TYR A 134 6.26 -6.16 -1.76
N SER A 135 7.05 -5.47 -0.93
CA SER A 135 6.54 -4.85 0.28
C SER A 135 6.97 -3.40 0.40
N VAL A 136 5.99 -2.55 0.69
CA VAL A 136 6.13 -1.10 0.83
C VAL A 136 6.08 -0.78 2.32
N THR A 137 7.14 -0.19 2.83
CA THR A 137 7.20 0.31 4.20
C THR A 137 6.94 1.81 4.19
N TRP A 138 5.97 2.23 4.99
CA TRP A 138 5.61 3.62 5.22
C TRP A 138 6.14 4.04 6.58
N ALA A 139 6.76 5.21 6.65
CA ALA A 139 7.13 5.87 7.89
C ALA A 139 6.61 7.31 7.85
N VAL A 140 5.88 7.71 8.89
CA VAL A 140 5.25 9.02 8.98
C VAL A 140 5.70 9.70 10.26
N GLN A 141 6.53 10.72 10.10
CA GLN A 141 7.01 11.53 11.21
C GLN A 141 6.16 12.80 11.29
N VAL A 142 5.59 13.06 12.47
CA VAL A 142 4.74 14.22 12.72
C VAL A 142 5.46 15.19 13.66
N ALA A 143 5.46 16.46 13.30
CA ALA A 143 5.99 17.55 14.11
C ALA A 143 5.04 18.75 14.11
N THR A 144 5.08 19.55 15.17
CA THR A 144 4.18 20.70 15.36
C THR A 144 4.95 21.98 15.72
N ASN A 145 4.22 23.05 16.06
CA ASN A 145 4.72 24.37 16.42
C ASN A 145 5.39 25.13 15.26
N TYR A 146 4.94 24.87 14.03
CA TYR A 146 5.33 25.65 12.86
C TYR A 146 4.47 26.92 12.74
N VAL A 147 5.09 28.02 12.28
CA VAL A 147 4.41 29.31 12.07
C VAL A 147 3.92 29.47 10.63
N GLU A 148 4.57 28.79 9.69
CA GLU A 148 4.30 28.90 8.25
C GLU A 148 3.89 27.55 7.65
N ASN A 149 2.91 27.61 6.76
CA ASN A 149 2.36 26.48 6.00
C ASN A 149 1.71 25.40 6.89
N GLY A 150 0.94 25.85 7.88
CA GLY A 150 0.23 25.00 8.83
C GLY A 150 0.95 24.87 10.18
N GLN A 151 0.20 24.54 11.21
CA GLN A 151 0.75 24.34 12.57
C GLN A 151 1.50 23.01 12.70
N THR A 152 1.14 22.03 11.85
CA THR A 152 1.66 20.67 11.88
C THR A 152 2.28 20.32 10.53
N ARG A 153 3.44 19.68 10.57
CA ARG A 153 4.08 19.10 9.38
C ARG A 153 4.19 17.59 9.54
N LEU A 154 3.98 16.91 8.43
CA LEU A 154 4.08 15.46 8.30
C LEU A 154 5.11 15.15 7.23
N ARG A 155 6.14 14.41 7.62
CA ARG A 155 7.12 13.83 6.70
C ARG A 155 6.73 12.38 6.48
N ILE A 156 6.37 12.04 5.26
CA ILE A 156 6.01 10.68 4.86
C ILE A 156 7.16 10.13 4.04
N THR A 157 7.68 8.98 4.43
CA THR A 157 8.71 8.25 3.73
C THR A 157 8.15 6.91 3.25
N ARG A 158 8.41 6.60 1.99
CA ARG A 158 8.12 5.29 1.39
C ARG A 158 9.42 4.58 1.09
N GLU A 159 9.50 3.31 1.43
CA GLU A 159 10.60 2.42 1.05
C GLU A 159 10.03 1.14 0.42
N VAL A 160 10.50 0.79 -0.77
CA VAL A 160 10.08 -0.42 -1.48
C VAL A 160 11.16 -1.49 -1.34
N SER A 161 10.76 -2.68 -0.88
CA SER A 161 11.62 -3.86 -0.74
C SER A 161 10.99 -5.07 -1.45
N ASN A 162 11.84 -5.99 -1.90
CA ASN A 162 11.46 -7.27 -2.52
C ASN A 162 11.86 -8.41 -1.57
#